data_AF-Q9Z683-F1
#
_entry.id   AF-Q9Z683-F1
#
_cell.length_a   1.000
_cell.length_b   1.000
_cell.length_c   1.000
_cell.angle_alpha   90.00
_cell.angle_beta   90.00
_cell.angle_gamma   90.00
#
_symmetry.space_group_name_H-M   'P 1'
#
loop_
_entity.id
_entity.type
_entity.pdbx_description
1 polymer ?
#
loop_
_entity_poly.entity_id
_entity_poly.type
_entity_poly.pdbx_seq_one_letter_code
_entity_poly.pdbx_strand_id
1 'polypeptide(L)'
;PAAHELAHHVLHDEDIRQAVHVDKGIRVLFRDDISALGTEPIEIEANAFASELLIPGDLLAAVLEGGGVDLEDEAAIEGLARRFRVSPAAMRFRLTRW
;
A
#
# COMPACT_ATOMS: atom_id res chain seq x y z
N PRO A 1 -2.39 1.92 7.20
CA PRO A 1 -3.04 3.25 7.36
C PRO A 1 -2.06 4.43 7.21
N ALA A 2 -1.10 4.64 8.13
CA ALA A 2 -0.25 5.85 8.09
C ALA A 2 0.58 6.02 6.79
N ALA A 3 1.23 4.97 6.29
CA ALA A 3 1.98 5.02 5.03
C ALA A 3 1.07 5.27 3.80
N HIS A 4 -0.18 4.83 3.87
CA HIS A 4 -1.19 5.02 2.84
C HIS A 4 -1.73 6.46 2.84
N GLU A 5 -2.05 7.03 4.00
CA GLU A 5 -2.40 8.47 4.10
C GLU A 5 -1.24 9.36 3.63
N LEU A 6 0.00 8.99 3.98
CA LEU A 6 1.18 9.69 3.47
C LEU A 6 1.27 9.61 1.94
N ALA A 7 0.94 8.47 1.34
CA ALA A 7 0.89 8.33 -0.12
C ALA A 7 -0.10 9.30 -0.75
N HIS A 8 -1.31 9.43 -0.20
CA HIS A 8 -2.27 10.43 -0.67
C HIS A 8 -1.75 11.86 -0.56
N HIS A 9 -1.07 12.20 0.53
CA HIS A 9 -0.46 13.51 0.68
C HIS A 9 0.67 13.78 -0.32
N VAL A 10 1.41 12.74 -0.73
CA VAL A 10 2.54 12.89 -1.67
C VAL A 10 2.08 12.88 -3.13
N LEU A 11 1.15 11.99 -3.48
CA LEU A 11 0.77 11.71 -4.87
C LEU A 11 -0.52 12.40 -5.31
N HIS A 12 -1.44 12.70 -4.38
CA HIS A 12 -2.84 13.02 -4.71
C HIS A 12 -3.33 14.33 -4.05
N ASP A 13 -2.40 15.16 -3.57
CA ASP A 13 -2.72 16.41 -2.86
C ASP A 13 -3.49 17.41 -3.76
N GLU A 14 -3.16 17.49 -5.05
CA GLU A 14 -3.90 18.33 -6.00
C GLU A 14 -5.32 17.81 -6.25
N ASP A 15 -5.50 16.50 -6.48
CA ASP A 15 -6.82 15.89 -6.69
C ASP A 15 -7.72 16.08 -5.47
N ILE A 16 -7.18 15.87 -4.27
CA ILE A 16 -7.89 16.07 -3.01
C ILE A 16 -8.25 17.54 -2.82
N ARG A 17 -7.33 18.47 -3.10
CA ARG A 17 -7.62 19.91 -3.01
C ARG A 17 -8.68 20.34 -4.01
N GLN A 18 -8.63 19.88 -5.25
CA GLN A 18 -9.63 20.21 -6.27
C GLN A 18 -11.01 19.68 -5.87
N ALA A 19 -11.09 18.43 -5.40
CA ALA A 19 -12.34 17.85 -4.90
C ALA A 19 -12.93 18.65 -3.73
N VAL A 20 -12.10 19.15 -2.80
CA VAL A 20 -12.55 19.98 -1.66
C VAL A 20 -13.11 21.34 -2.09
N HIS A 21 -12.57 21.94 -3.16
CA HIS A 21 -13.06 23.24 -3.65
C HIS A 21 -14.39 23.13 -4.41
N VAL A 22 -14.64 22.00 -5.07
CA VAL A 22 -15.87 21.76 -5.83
C VAL A 22 -17.05 21.39 -4.91
N ASP A 23 -16.79 20.80 -3.74
CA ASP A 23 -17.81 20.08 -2.96
C ASP A 23 -17.97 20.54 -1.50
N LYS A 24 -18.02 21.86 -1.26
CA LYS A 24 -18.17 22.45 0.10
C LYS A 24 -19.46 22.09 0.87
N GLY A 25 -20.34 21.23 0.33
CA GLY A 25 -21.63 20.90 0.94
C GLY A 25 -21.78 19.51 1.57
N ILE A 26 -21.24 18.43 0.97
CA ILE A 26 -21.78 17.07 1.22
C ILE A 26 -20.69 15.97 1.38
N ARG A 27 -19.42 16.20 1.01
CA ARG A 27 -18.46 15.08 0.85
C ARG A 27 -17.67 14.60 2.07
N VAL A 28 -17.70 15.28 3.22
CA VAL A 28 -16.86 14.87 4.38
C VAL A 28 -17.23 13.46 4.89
N LEU A 29 -18.50 13.03 4.73
CA LEU A 29 -18.95 11.68 5.09
C LEU A 29 -18.61 10.61 4.03
N PHE A 30 -18.35 10.98 2.77
CA PHE A 30 -18.14 10.02 1.68
C PHE A 30 -16.68 9.61 1.47
N ARG A 31 -15.74 10.30 2.12
CA ARG A 31 -14.32 9.99 2.00
C ARG A 31 -13.96 8.66 2.69
N ASP A 32 -14.61 8.33 3.80
CA ASP A 32 -14.32 7.09 4.53
C ASP A 32 -14.85 5.83 3.80
N ASP A 33 -16.01 5.92 3.15
CA ASP A 33 -16.69 4.76 2.57
C ASP A 33 -16.29 4.46 1.11
N ILE A 34 -15.92 5.46 0.31
CA ILE A 34 -15.53 5.26 -1.10
C ILE A 34 -14.04 4.91 -1.23
N SER A 35 -13.17 5.45 -0.36
CA SER A 35 -11.74 5.08 -0.33
C SER A 35 -11.50 3.62 0.08
N ALA A 36 -12.41 3.01 0.85
CA ALA A 36 -12.23 1.66 1.39
C ALA A 36 -12.33 0.52 0.36
N LEU A 37 -12.82 0.77 -0.86
CA LEU A 37 -13.05 -0.28 -1.88
C LEU A 37 -11.80 -0.71 -2.67
N GLY A 38 -10.71 0.08 -2.65
CA GLY A 38 -9.44 -0.30 -3.27
C GLY A 38 -9.46 -0.49 -4.80
N THR A 39 -10.56 -0.15 -5.47
CA THR A 39 -10.75 -0.28 -6.93
C THR A 39 -10.54 1.03 -7.69
N GLU A 40 -10.45 2.15 -6.98
CA GLU A 40 -10.17 3.47 -7.57
C GLU A 40 -8.67 3.61 -7.88
N PRO A 41 -8.28 4.20 -9.03
CA PRO A 41 -6.87 4.36 -9.40
C PRO A 41 -6.02 5.04 -8.31
N ILE A 42 -6.57 6.06 -7.65
CA ILE A 42 -5.95 6.79 -6.54
C ILE A 42 -5.63 5.85 -5.35
N GLU A 43 -6.56 4.98 -4.99
CA GLU A 43 -6.38 4.02 -3.88
C GLU A 43 -5.37 2.93 -4.23
N ILE A 44 -5.31 2.52 -5.50
CA ILE A 44 -4.33 1.56 -6.02
C ILE A 44 -2.93 2.17 -5.98
N GLU A 45 -2.77 3.42 -6.41
CA GLU A 45 -1.50 4.15 -6.40
C GLU A 45 -1.02 4.41 -4.96
N ALA A 46 -1.91 4.87 -4.08
CA ALA A 46 -1.60 5.06 -2.67
C ALA A 46 -1.13 3.77 -1.99
N ASN A 47 -1.81 2.64 -2.26
CA ASN A 47 -1.41 1.34 -1.75
C ASN A 47 -0.08 0.85 -2.32
N ALA A 48 0.18 1.06 -3.61
CA ALA A 48 1.46 0.69 -4.22
C ALA A 48 2.62 1.48 -3.58
N PHE A 49 2.46 2.80 -3.44
CA PHE A 49 3.44 3.66 -2.79
C PHE A 49 3.69 3.24 -1.33
N ALA A 50 2.63 3.02 -0.57
CA ALA A 50 2.75 2.59 0.83
C ALA A 50 3.45 1.24 0.94
N SER A 51 3.17 0.30 0.03
CA SER A 51 3.81 -1.01 0.01
C SER A 51 5.30 -0.91 -0.31
N GLU A 52 5.69 -0.08 -1.28
CA GLU A 52 7.12 0.17 -1.61
C GLU A 52 7.85 0.87 -0.46
N LEU A 53 7.21 1.83 0.19
CA LEU A 53 7.78 2.53 1.33
C LEU A 53 8.04 1.60 2.53
N LEU A 54 7.14 0.63 2.76
CA LEU A 54 7.25 -0.31 3.86
C LEU A 54 8.15 -1.52 3.53
N ILE A 55 8.14 -1.95 2.27
CA ILE A 55 8.86 -3.13 1.79
C ILE A 55 9.66 -2.73 0.52
N PRO A 56 10.78 -2.01 0.70
CA PRO A 56 11.60 -1.53 -0.42
C PRO A 56 12.13 -2.68 -1.26
N GLY A 57 12.03 -2.55 -2.58
CA GLY A 57 12.33 -3.63 -3.53
C GLY A 57 13.79 -4.07 -3.54
N ASP A 58 14.73 -3.15 -3.30
CA ASP A 58 16.16 -3.44 -3.17
C ASP A 58 16.47 -4.26 -1.91
N LEU A 59 15.84 -3.90 -0.79
CA LEU A 59 15.97 -4.65 0.46
C LEU A 59 15.28 -6.02 0.36
N LEU A 60 14.13 -6.09 -0.31
CA LEU A 60 13.44 -7.35 -0.56
C LEU A 60 14.28 -8.26 -1.45
N ALA A 61 14.86 -7.73 -2.53
CA ALA A 61 15.76 -8.46 -3.42
C ALA A 61 16.95 -9.04 -2.66
N ALA A 62 17.61 -8.24 -1.82
CA ALA A 62 18.76 -8.68 -1.02
C ALA A 62 18.40 -9.80 -0.03
N VAL A 63 17.14 -9.90 0.42
CA VAL A 63 16.69 -10.99 1.30
C VAL A 63 16.34 -12.25 0.52
N LEU A 64 15.90 -12.10 -0.74
CA LEU A 64 15.51 -13.21 -1.62
C LEU A 64 16.68 -13.77 -2.45
N GLU A 65 17.85 -13.14 -2.41
CA GLU A 65 19.10 -13.67 -2.99
C GLU A 65 19.38 -15.08 -2.43
N GLY A 66 19.11 -16.11 -3.24
CA GLY A 66 19.30 -17.51 -2.86
C GLY A 66 18.26 -18.50 -3.40
N GLY A 67 17.12 -18.03 -3.93
CA GLY A 67 16.15 -18.95 -4.56
C GLY A 67 14.71 -18.46 -4.69
N GLY A 68 14.42 -17.19 -4.39
CA GLY A 68 13.04 -16.69 -4.32
C GLY A 68 12.32 -17.18 -3.06
N VAL A 69 10.99 -17.02 -3.03
CA VAL A 69 10.14 -17.50 -1.94
C VAL A 69 8.92 -18.20 -2.52
N ASP A 70 8.57 -19.35 -1.96
CA ASP A 70 7.32 -20.03 -2.27
C ASP A 70 6.15 -19.29 -1.59
N LEU A 71 5.15 -18.88 -2.37
CA LEU A 71 3.98 -18.18 -1.85
C LEU A 71 3.04 -19.10 -1.03
N GLU A 72 3.20 -20.41 -1.15
CA GLU A 72 2.47 -21.41 -0.35
C GLU A 72 3.20 -21.73 0.98
N ASP A 73 4.47 -21.34 1.13
CA ASP A 73 5.21 -21.48 2.38
C ASP A 73 4.85 -20.36 3.36
N GLU A 74 3.84 -20.62 4.20
CA GLU A 74 3.41 -19.69 5.24
C GLU A 74 4.54 -19.29 6.19
N ALA A 75 5.44 -20.21 6.54
CA ALA A 75 6.52 -19.93 7.48
C ALA A 75 7.54 -18.95 6.87
N ALA A 76 7.86 -19.11 5.58
CA ALA A 76 8.70 -18.16 4.85
C ALA A 76 8.06 -16.77 4.77
N ILE A 77 6.76 -16.71 4.44
CA ILE A 77 6.02 -15.44 4.36
C ILE A 77 5.96 -14.74 5.72
N GLU A 78 5.66 -15.47 6.79
CA GLU A 78 5.67 -14.92 8.15
C GLU A 78 7.06 -14.42 8.55
N GLY A 79 8.11 -15.14 8.17
CA GLY A 79 9.50 -14.75 8.40
C GLY A 79 9.84 -13.40 7.74
N LEU A 80 9.48 -13.25 6.47
CA LEU A 80 9.64 -12.00 5.72
C LEU A 80 8.80 -10.89 6.33
N ALA A 81 7.52 -11.14 6.62
CA ALA A 81 6.61 -10.16 7.19
C ALA A 81 7.12 -9.61 8.53
N ARG A 82 7.64 -10.49 9.40
CA ARG A 82 8.29 -10.08 10.66
C ARG A 82 9.52 -9.21 10.43
N ARG A 83 10.36 -9.55 9.45
CA ARG A 83 11.58 -8.79 9.13
C ARG A 83 11.28 -7.36 8.69
N PHE A 84 10.24 -7.20 7.86
CA PHE A 84 9.78 -5.88 7.39
C PHE A 84 8.77 -5.21 8.34
N ARG A 85 8.36 -5.89 9.42
CA ARG A 85 7.35 -5.44 10.40
C ARG A 85 6.01 -5.07 9.75
N VAL A 86 5.56 -5.92 8.83
CA VAL A 86 4.27 -5.81 8.14
C VAL A 86 3.41 -7.05 8.42
N SER A 87 2.15 -7.03 8.00
CA SER A 87 1.30 -8.23 8.07
C SER A 87 1.69 -9.25 6.98
N PRO A 88 1.45 -10.56 7.20
CA PRO A 88 1.63 -11.57 6.16
C PRO A 88 0.86 -11.27 4.87
N ALA A 89 -0.35 -10.71 4.98
CA ALA A 89 -1.15 -10.29 3.84
C ALA A 89 -0.47 -9.18 3.02
N ALA A 90 0.11 -8.16 3.67
CA ALA A 90 0.85 -7.10 2.99
C ALA A 90 2.13 -7.63 2.31
N MET A 91 2.83 -8.57 2.95
CA MET A 91 3.99 -9.22 2.35
C MET A 91 3.61 -10.02 1.09
N ARG A 92 2.53 -10.82 1.14
CA ARG A 92 2.00 -11.52 -0.05
C ARG A 92 1.67 -10.58 -1.18
N PHE A 93 0.94 -9.52 -0.87
CA PHE A 93 0.58 -8.50 -1.86
C PHE A 93 1.80 -7.85 -2.50
N ARG A 94 2.86 -7.62 -1.73
CA ARG A 94 4.13 -7.11 -2.26
C ARG A 94 4.80 -8.12 -3.20
N LEU A 95 4.89 -9.38 -2.78
CA LEU A 95 5.55 -10.44 -3.55
C LEU A 95 4.82 -10.77 -4.86
N THR A 96 3.50 -10.59 -4.94
CA THR A 96 2.75 -10.76 -6.20
C THR A 96 2.91 -9.59 -7.18
N ARG A 97 3.48 -8.47 -6.73
CA ARG A 97 3.68 -7.24 -7.51
C ARG A 97 5.16 -6.85 -7.66
N TRP A 98 6.07 -7.66 -7.13
CA TRP A 98 7.52 -7.48 -7.25
C TRP A 98 8.01 -8.13 -8.55
#